data_AF-T2I6K6-F1
#
_entry.id   AF-T2I6K6-F1
#
_cell.length_a   1.000
_cell.length_b   1.000
_cell.length_c   1.000
_cell.angle_alpha   90.00
_cell.angle_beta   90.00
_cell.angle_gamma   90.00
#
_symmetry.space_group_name_H-M   'P 1'
#
loop_
_entity.id
_entity.type
_entity.pdbx_description
1 polymer ?
#
loop_
_entity_poly.entity_id
_entity_poly.type
_entity_poly.pdbx_seq_one_letter_code
_entity_poly.pdbx_strand_id
1 'polypeptide(L)'
;MYIERVPNRKSPPAVLLRESYREGERVKKRTLANLSTLPDEVVDNMKLVLKGAKVSRTEMILDNFEVIRSRPHGHVMVILETI
;
A
#
# COMPACT_ATOMS: atom_id res chain seq x y z
N MET A 1 -0.19 9.65 -9.54
CA MET A 1 1.05 9.90 -8.76
C MET A 1 1.96 8.68 -8.87
N TYR A 2 3.27 8.84 -8.81
CA TYR A 2 4.25 7.75 -8.87
C TYR A 2 5.53 8.11 -8.11
N ILE A 3 6.29 7.10 -7.69
CA ILE A 3 7.59 7.27 -7.03
C ILE A 3 8.71 7.07 -8.05
N GLU A 4 9.67 7.99 -8.08
CA GLU A 4 10.83 7.98 -8.99
C GLU A 4 12.13 8.00 -8.18
N ARG A 5 13.09 7.12 -8.50
CA ARG A 5 14.46 7.18 -7.98
C ARG A 5 15.35 7.91 -8.99
N VAL A 6 15.83 9.09 -8.64
CA VAL A 6 16.65 9.94 -9.50
C VAL A 6 18.12 9.80 -9.07
N PRO A 7 19.03 9.34 -9.96
CA PRO A 7 20.46 9.24 -9.64
C PRO A 7 21.05 10.59 -9.19
N ASN A 8 21.90 10.57 -8.17
CA ASN A 8 22.48 11.79 -7.59
C ASN A 8 24.01 11.73 -7.50
N ARG A 9 24.67 11.62 -8.66
CA ARG A 9 26.15 11.58 -8.76
C ARG A 9 26.79 10.61 -7.74
N LYS A 10 27.50 11.15 -6.73
CA LYS A 10 28.20 10.38 -5.68
C LYS A 10 27.35 10.16 -4.42
N SER A 11 26.19 10.79 -4.34
CA SER A 11 25.26 10.68 -3.22
C SER A 11 24.19 9.63 -3.53
N PRO A 12 23.51 9.11 -2.49
CA PRO A 12 22.37 8.23 -2.67
C PRO A 12 21.29 8.85 -3.58
N PRO A 13 20.57 8.04 -4.38
CA PRO A 13 19.56 8.53 -5.30
C PRO A 13 18.43 9.23 -4.54
N ALA A 14 17.91 10.31 -5.11
CA ALA A 14 16.75 10.99 -4.55
C ALA A 14 15.48 10.17 -4.85
N VAL A 15 14.69 9.90 -3.82
CA VAL A 15 13.39 9.22 -3.95
C VAL A 15 12.30 10.28 -3.93
N LEU A 16 11.54 10.44 -5.01
CA LEU A 16 10.57 11.54 -5.17
C LEU A 16 9.17 11.01 -5.44
N LEU A 17 8.16 11.56 -4.75
CA LEU A 17 6.76 11.42 -5.13
C LEU A 17 6.42 12.48 -6.17
N ARG A 18 5.91 12.05 -7.32
CA ARG A 18 5.63 12.92 -8.46
C ARG A 18 4.25 12.67 -9.02
N GLU A 19 3.75 13.64 -9.76
CA GLU A 19 2.61 13.43 -10.63
C GLU A 19 2.79 14.05 -12.00
N SER A 20 2.20 13.39 -12.99
CA SER A 20 2.08 13.90 -14.35
C SER A 20 0.76 14.63 -14.49
N TYR A 21 0.80 15.81 -15.07
CA TYR A 21 -0.38 16.63 -15.34
C TYR A 21 -0.27 17.25 -16.74
N ARG A 22 -1.39 17.68 -17.31
CA ARG A 22 -1.42 18.42 -18.57
C ARG A 22 -1.54 19.91 -18.31
N GLU A 23 -0.73 20.67 -19.02
CA GLU A 23 -0.81 22.12 -19.09
C GLU A 23 -0.94 22.49 -20.55
N GLY A 24 -2.18 22.75 -20.98
CA GLY A 24 -2.55 22.80 -22.39
C GLY A 24 -2.22 21.47 -23.10
N GLU A 25 -1.46 21.56 -24.19
CA GLU A 25 -1.06 20.41 -25.01
C GLU A 25 0.15 19.64 -24.46
N ARG A 26 0.82 20.14 -23.41
CA ARG A 26 2.05 19.54 -22.88
C ARG A 26 1.80 18.73 -21.63
N VAL A 27 2.38 17.53 -21.57
CA VAL A 27 2.46 16.73 -20.34
C VAL A 27 3.68 17.18 -19.54
N LYS A 28 3.44 17.60 -18.30
CA LYS A 28 4.47 18.02 -17.35
C LYS A 28 4.51 17.09 -16.14
N LYS A 29 5.62 17.13 -15.40
CA LYS A 29 5.83 16.38 -14.16
C LYS A 29 6.08 17.37 -13.02
N ARG A 30 5.30 17.31 -11.94
CA ARG A 30 5.57 18.07 -10.71
C ARG A 30 6.00 17.14 -9.57
N THR A 31 6.91 17.62 -8.73
CA THR A 31 7.35 16.92 -7.52
C THR A 31 6.45 17.35 -6.36
N LEU A 32 5.87 16.39 -5.67
CA LEU A 32 4.96 16.60 -4.54
C LEU A 32 5.68 16.46 -3.20
N ALA A 33 6.60 15.50 -3.09
CA ALA A 33 7.38 15.28 -1.88
C ALA A 33 8.74 14.64 -2.19
N ASN A 34 9.70 14.91 -1.33
CA ASN A 34 10.97 14.19 -1.26
C ASN A 34 10.86 13.10 -0.19
N LEU A 35 11.02 11.85 -0.58
CA LEU A 35 10.91 10.66 0.26
C LEU A 35 12.28 10.06 0.62
N SER A 36 13.39 10.73 0.27
CA SER A 36 14.76 10.15 0.38
C SER A 36 15.20 9.85 1.82
N THR A 37 14.51 10.39 2.82
CA THR A 37 14.79 10.15 4.24
C THR A 37 14.00 8.97 4.81
N LEU A 38 13.04 8.43 4.06
CA LEU A 38 12.22 7.31 4.51
C LEU A 38 12.96 5.98 4.29
N PRO A 39 12.72 4.96 5.14
CA PRO A 39 13.21 3.61 4.88
C PRO A 39 12.68 3.05 3.56
N ASP A 40 13.50 2.23 2.89
CA ASP A 40 13.16 1.64 1.59
C ASP A 40 11.87 0.79 1.63
N GLU A 41 11.63 0.08 2.74
CA GLU A 41 10.40 -0.70 2.94
C GLU A 41 9.13 0.17 2.89
N VAL A 42 9.17 1.37 3.49
CA VAL A 42 8.06 2.32 3.46
C VAL A 42 7.83 2.82 2.04
N VAL A 43 8.91 3.12 1.32
CA VAL A 43 8.87 3.56 -0.08
C VAL A 43 8.26 2.46 -0.96
N ASP A 44 8.63 1.21 -0.77
CA ASP A 44 8.11 0.08 -1.55
C ASP A 44 6.65 -0.20 -1.25
N ASN A 45 6.23 -0.12 0.02
CA ASN A 45 4.81 -0.19 0.38
C ASN A 45 4.00 0.96 -0.25
N MET A 46 4.52 2.18 -0.25
CA MET A 46 3.85 3.30 -0.95
C MET A 46 3.73 3.05 -2.46
N LYS A 47 4.73 2.44 -3.12
CA LYS A 47 4.61 2.07 -4.54
C LYS A 47 3.46 1.09 -4.77
N LEU A 48 3.23 0.15 -3.86
CA LEU A 48 2.11 -0.80 -3.95
C LEU A 48 0.77 -0.08 -3.79
N VAL A 49 0.62 0.76 -2.76
CA VAL A 49 -0.60 1.55 -2.53
C VAL A 49 -0.92 2.43 -3.74
N LEU A 50 0.08 3.11 -4.30
CA LEU A 50 -0.10 3.98 -5.47
C LEU A 50 -0.51 3.21 -6.74
N LYS A 51 -0.21 1.91 -6.83
CA LYS A 51 -0.69 1.02 -7.90
C LYS A 51 -2.11 0.49 -7.66
N GLY A 52 -2.76 0.86 -6.55
CA GLY A 52 -4.08 0.40 -6.18
C GLY A 52 -4.09 -0.89 -5.36
N ALA A 53 -2.94 -1.36 -4.87
CA ALA A 53 -2.91 -2.49 -3.95
C ALA A 53 -3.55 -2.09 -2.61
N LYS A 54 -4.42 -2.96 -2.08
CA LYS A 54 -4.93 -2.81 -0.72
C LYS A 54 -3.84 -3.23 0.25
N VAL A 55 -3.20 -2.26 0.90
CA VAL A 55 -2.33 -2.54 2.04
C VAL A 55 -3.22 -2.72 3.26
N SER A 56 -3.95 -3.82 3.27
CA SER A 56 -4.80 -4.22 4.38
C SER A 56 -3.92 -4.97 5.38
N ARG A 57 -3.77 -4.40 6.59
CA ARG A 57 -3.20 -5.13 7.73
C ARG A 57 -3.96 -6.45 7.94
N THR A 58 -5.26 -6.49 7.59
CA THR A 58 -6.15 -7.64 7.72
C THR A 58 -5.95 -8.72 6.65
N GLU A 59 -5.55 -8.36 5.42
CA GLU A 59 -5.27 -9.35 4.37
C GLU A 59 -3.94 -10.08 4.65
N MET A 60 -2.95 -9.40 5.22
CA MET A 60 -1.79 -10.08 5.79
C MET A 60 -2.13 -10.93 7.02
N ILE A 61 -3.21 -10.64 7.76
CA ILE A 61 -3.58 -11.41 8.96
C ILE A 61 -4.32 -12.70 8.59
N LEU A 62 -5.05 -12.76 7.47
CA LEU A 62 -5.78 -13.99 7.15
C LEU A 62 -4.85 -15.13 6.69
N ASP A 63 -3.81 -14.81 5.91
CA ASP A 63 -2.87 -15.84 5.43
C ASP A 63 -1.73 -16.16 6.42
N ASN A 64 -1.54 -15.35 7.47
CA ASN A 64 -0.49 -15.57 8.48
C ASN A 64 -0.98 -16.27 9.75
N PHE A 65 -2.25 -16.63 9.84
CA PHE A 65 -2.82 -17.27 11.02
C PHE A 65 -3.44 -18.61 10.65
N GLU A 66 -2.95 -19.68 11.26
CA GLU A 66 -3.54 -21.01 11.16
C GLU A 66 -4.78 -21.10 12.07
N VAL A 67 -5.90 -21.58 11.52
CA VAL A 67 -7.11 -21.83 12.33
C VAL A 67 -6.90 -23.13 13.12
N ILE A 68 -6.41 -23.00 14.36
CA ILE A 68 -6.15 -24.14 15.25
C ILE A 68 -7.46 -24.82 15.71
N ARG A 69 -8.53 -24.04 15.89
CA ARG A 69 -9.87 -24.55 16.23
C ARG A 69 -10.97 -23.53 15.94
N SER A 70 -12.12 -24.00 15.50
CA SER A 70 -13.36 -23.23 15.47
C SER A 70 -14.21 -23.56 16.70
N ARG A 71 -14.93 -22.57 17.25
CA ARG A 71 -15.99 -22.88 18.22
C ARG A 71 -17.15 -23.55 17.48
N PRO A 72 -17.80 -24.59 18.03
CA PRO A 72 -18.98 -25.16 17.41
C PRO A 72 -20.11 -24.11 17.37
N HIS A 73 -20.38 -23.56 16.19
CA HIS A 73 -21.39 -22.51 15.97
C HIS A 73 -22.79 -23.08 15.66
N GLY A 74 -22.89 -24.36 15.29
CA GLY A 74 -24.14 -24.98 14.83
C GLY A 74 -25.25 -24.96 15.87
N HIS A 75 -24.94 -25.33 17.13
CA HIS A 75 -25.95 -25.33 18.21
C HIS A 75 -26.46 -23.92 18.56
N VAL A 76 -25.64 -22.88 18.38
CA VAL A 76 -26.01 -21.49 18.71
C VAL A 76 -26.88 -20.89 17.62
N MET A 77 -26.63 -21.23 16.35
CA MET A 77 -27.43 -20.76 15.21
C MET A 77 -28.85 -21.33 15.22
N VAL A 78 -29.01 -22.61 15.58
CA VAL A 78 -30.34 -23.25 15.71
C VAL A 78 -31.22 -22.54 16.73
N ILE A 79 -30.66 -22.07 17.85
CA ILE A 79 -31.42 -21.34 18.87
C ILE A 79 -31.84 -19.95 18.36
N LEU A 80 -30.98 -19.29 17.57
CA LEU A 80 -31.28 -17.94 17.04
C LEU A 80 -32.34 -17.97 15.91
N GLU A 81 -32.40 -19.05 15.12
CA GLU A 81 -33.40 -19.22 14.05
C GLU A 81 -34.76 -19.74 14.57
N THR A 82 -34.84 -20.15 15.84
CA THR A 82 -36.06 -20.72 16.44
C THR A 82 -36.83 -19.72 17.32
N ILE A 83 -36.33 -18.49 17.51
CA ILE A 83 -37.01 -17.39 18.25
C ILE A 83 -37.47 -16.35 17.23
#